data_AF-A0A524HE62-F1
#
_entry.id   AF-A0A524HE62-F1
#
_cell.length_a   1.000
_cell.length_b   1.000
_cell.length_c   1.000
_cell.angle_alpha   90.00
_cell.angle_beta   90.00
_cell.angle_gamma   90.00
#
_symmetry.space_group_name_H-M   'P 1'
#
loop_
_entity.id
_entity.type
_entity.pdbx_description
1 polymer ?
#
loop_
_entity_poly.entity_id
_entity_poly.type
_entity_poly.pdbx_seq_one_letter_code
_entity_poly.pdbx_strand_id
1 'polypeptide(L)' 'TADHGNDPTTPSTDHSRECVPILVVGPRVRPVSVGVRTSFADVGQTIAAFFGVPPLAAGTSFPEEIWLG' A
#
# COMPACT_ATOMS: atom_id res chain seq x y z
N THR A 1 -1.43 -3.09 6.11
CA THR A 1 -0.36 -3.59 5.22
C THR A 1 0.50 -4.58 5.97
N ALA A 2 1.37 -5.28 5.26
CA ALA A 2 2.55 -5.94 5.81
C ALA A 2 3.76 -5.50 4.97
N ASP A 3 4.95 -5.99 5.29
CA ASP A 3 6.21 -5.74 4.59
C ASP A 3 6.81 -7.02 3.99
N HIS A 4 6.36 -8.20 4.40
CA HIS A 4 6.68 -9.48 3.79
C HIS A 4 5.67 -10.55 4.23
N GLY A 5 5.85 -11.78 3.73
CA GLY A 5 5.20 -12.97 4.25
C GLY A 5 6.08 -13.68 5.28
N ASN A 6 5.46 -14.54 6.09
CA ASN A 6 6.16 -15.51 6.92
C ASN A 6 5.24 -16.72 7.13
N ASP A 7 5.17 -17.57 6.10
CA ASP A 7 4.25 -18.71 6.06
C ASP A 7 4.64 -19.79 7.11
N PRO A 8 3.86 -19.95 8.19
CA PRO A 8 4.15 -20.88 9.28
C PRO A 8 3.93 -22.35 8.88
N THR A 9 3.43 -22.60 7.66
CA THR A 9 3.21 -23.95 7.13
C THR A 9 4.41 -24.45 6.31
N THR A 10 5.42 -23.60 6.10
CA THR A 10 6.68 -24.00 5.44
C THR A 10 7.71 -24.47 6.47
N PRO A 11 8.66 -25.34 6.08
CA PRO A 11 9.76 -25.74 6.96
C PRO A 11 10.82 -24.65 7.21
N SER A 12 10.74 -23.53 6.47
CA SER A 12 11.69 -22.41 6.59
C SER A 12 11.55 -21.72 7.94
N THR A 13 12.63 -21.10 8.41
CA THR A 13 12.60 -20.13 9.52
C THR A 13 12.83 -18.70 9.05
N ASP A 14 13.07 -18.51 7.74
CA ASP A 14 13.21 -17.22 7.07
C ASP A 14 11.88 -16.80 6.43
N HIS A 15 11.76 -15.52 6.10
CA HIS A 15 10.58 -14.93 5.49
C HIS A 15 10.23 -15.51 4.11
N SER A 16 8.96 -15.42 3.73
CA SER A 16 8.45 -15.77 2.40
C SER A 16 8.24 -14.54 1.53
N ARG A 17 8.44 -14.70 0.22
CA ARG A 17 8.19 -13.65 -0.78
C ARG A 17 6.71 -13.64 -1.17
N GLU A 18 5.91 -12.88 -0.44
CA GLU A 18 4.46 -12.78 -0.64
C GLU A 18 4.01 -11.36 -1.00
N CYS A 19 2.87 -11.26 -1.69
CA CYS A 19 2.14 -10.00 -1.80
C CYS A 19 1.53 -9.65 -0.43
N VAL A 20 1.56 -8.37 -0.08
CA VAL A 20 1.00 -7.87 1.19
C VAL A 20 -0.37 -7.23 0.96
N PRO A 21 -1.33 -7.37 1.89
CA PRO A 21 -2.64 -6.77 1.73
C PRO A 21 -2.58 -5.25 1.94
N ILE A 22 -3.36 -4.49 1.16
CA ILE A 22 -3.58 -3.06 1.40
C ILE A 22 -5.07 -2.84 1.67
N LEU A 23 -5.36 -2.18 2.80
CA LEU A 23 -6.70 -1.72 3.15
C LEU A 23 -6.58 -0.24 3.47
N VAL A 24 -7.38 0.58 2.79
CA VAL A 24 -7.51 2.01 3.07
C VAL A 24 -8.91 2.22 3.65
N VAL A 25 -8.99 2.84 4.81
CA VAL A 25 -10.25 3.01 5.55
C VAL A 25 -10.37 4.44 6.06
N GLY A 26 -11.60 4.96 6.05
CA GLY A 26 -11.90 6.26 6.61
C GLY A 26 -13.26 6.79 6.16
N PRO A 27 -13.80 7.81 6.83
CA PRO A 27 -15.15 8.34 6.54
C PRO A 27 -15.35 8.86 5.12
N ARG A 28 -14.27 9.25 4.43
CA ARG A 28 -14.27 9.82 3.08
C ARG A 28 -13.50 8.95 2.08
N VAL A 29 -13.28 7.68 2.41
CA VAL A 29 -12.65 6.72 1.50
C VAL A 29 -13.73 6.03 0.66
N ARG A 30 -13.55 6.02 -0.66
CA ARG A 30 -14.43 5.35 -1.62
C ARG A 30 -14.32 3.83 -1.45
N PRO A 31 -15.43 3.08 -1.47
CA PRO A 31 -15.40 1.62 -1.45
C PRO A 31 -15.06 1.07 -2.84
N VAL A 32 -13.78 1.16 -3.21
CA VAL A 32 -13.26 0.73 -4.52
C VAL A 32 -12.07 -0.20 -4.36
N SER A 33 -11.82 -1.02 -5.39
CA SER A 33 -10.56 -1.76 -5.49
C SER A 33 -9.44 -0.82 -5.90
N VAL A 34 -8.32 -0.87 -5.19
CA VAL A 34 -7.07 -0.15 -5.54
C VAL A 34 -6.15 -0.96 -6.46
N GLY A 35 -6.61 -2.15 -6.88
CA GLY A 35 -5.85 -3.08 -7.70
C GLY A 35 -4.59 -3.63 -7.02
N VAL A 36 -3.71 -4.23 -7.82
CA VAL A 36 -2.37 -4.64 -7.38
C VAL A 36 -1.44 -3.44 -7.47
N ARG A 37 -0.72 -3.14 -6.39
CA ARG A 37 0.32 -2.11 -6.38
C ARG A 37 1.67 -2.72 -6.75
N THR A 38 2.46 -2.00 -7.53
CA THR A 38 3.74 -2.51 -8.07
C THR A 38 4.88 -2.41 -7.05
N SER A 39 4.74 -1.55 -6.04
CA SER A 39 5.73 -1.33 -4.99
C SER A 39 5.07 -0.90 -3.68
N PHE A 40 5.72 -1.20 -2.55
CA PHE A 40 5.32 -0.65 -1.24
C PHE A 40 5.45 0.87 -1.18
N ALA A 41 6.33 1.42 -2.02
CA ALA A 41 6.55 2.85 -2.12
C ALA A 41 5.27 3.62 -2.52
N ASP A 42 4.30 2.97 -3.17
CA ASP A 42 3.01 3.57 -3.52
C ASP A 42 2.24 4.08 -2.29
N VAL A 43 2.35 3.39 -1.15
CA VAL A 43 1.72 3.84 0.11
C VAL A 43 2.38 5.14 0.59
N GLY A 44 3.72 5.19 0.60
CA GLY A 44 4.45 6.39 0.99
C GLY A 44 4.19 7.57 0.05
N GLN A 45 4.19 7.32 -1.26
CA GLN A 45 3.91 8.33 -2.28
C GLN A 45 2.46 8.86 -2.15
N THR A 46 1.50 7.98 -1.81
CA THR A 46 0.10 8.37 -1.56
C THR A 46 -0.02 9.26 -0.31
N ILE A 47 0.69 8.94 0.77
CA ILE A 47 0.75 9.77 1.98
C ILE A 47 1.37 11.13 1.65
N ALA A 48 2.49 11.15 0.90
CA ALA A 48 3.17 12.37 0.52
C ALA A 48 2.25 13.31 -0.27
N ALA A 49 1.57 12.77 -1.28
CA ALA A 49 0.58 13.51 -2.07
C ALA A 49 -0.60 14.00 -1.22
N PHE A 50 -1.12 13.18 -0.31
CA PHE A 50 -2.25 13.53 0.55
C PHE A 50 -1.96 14.73 1.46
N PHE A 51 -0.75 14.83 2.00
CA PHE A 51 -0.34 15.95 2.86
C PHE A 51 0.29 17.14 2.09
N GLY A 52 0.40 17.05 0.77
CA GLY A 52 1.01 18.11 -0.05
C GLY A 52 2.51 18.32 0.21
N VAL A 53 3.23 17.29 0.65
CA VAL A 53 4.70 17.33 0.79
C VAL A 53 5.38 16.92 -0.52
N PRO A 54 6.68 17.24 -0.72
CA PRO A 54 7.37 16.90 -1.97
C PRO A 54 7.33 15.40 -2.30
N PRO A 55 7.30 15.03 -3.59
CA PRO A 55 7.32 13.62 -4.03
C PRO A 55 8.52 12.85 -3.49
N LEU A 56 8.33 11.55 -3.24
CA LEU A 56 9.40 10.63 -2.87
C LEU A 56 10.14 10.15 -4.12
N ALA A 57 11.29 9.49 -3.92
CA ALA A 57 12.10 8.95 -5.01
C ALA A 57 11.43 7.76 -5.75
N ALA A 58 10.41 7.15 -5.16
CA ALA A 58 9.75 5.97 -5.71
C ALA A 58 8.27 5.91 -5.28
N GLY A 59 7.49 5.16 -6.05
CA GLY A 59 6.08 4.88 -5.81
C GLY A 59 5.16 5.67 -6.74
N THR A 60 3.98 5.11 -6.96
CA THR A 60 2.88 5.74 -7.70
C THR A 60 1.76 6.04 -6.73
N SER A 61 1.44 7.32 -6.59
CA SER A 61 0.34 7.81 -5.76
C SER A 61 -1.02 7.29 -6.26
N PHE A 62 -1.96 6.99 -5.36
CA PHE A 62 -3.35 6.65 -5.71
C PHE A 62 -4.46 7.34 -4.88
N PRO A 63 -4.27 8.54 -4.27
CA PRO A 63 -5.31 9.18 -3.46
C PRO A 63 -6.53 9.59 -4.30
N GLU A 64 -6.36 9.98 -5.56
CA GLU A 64 -7.45 10.37 -6.46
C GLU A 64 -8.44 9.23 -6.74
N GLU A 65 -7.96 7.98 -6.67
CA GLU A 65 -8.77 6.79 -6.85
C GLU A 65 -9.69 6.54 -5.64
N ILE A 66 -9.23 6.90 -4.44
CA ILE A 66 -9.83 6.47 -3.17
C ILE A 66 -10.43 7.60 -2.33
N TRP A 67 -10.05 8.85 -2.53
CA TRP A 67 -10.43 9.96 -1.67
C TRP A 67 -11.61 10.76 -2.24
N LEU A 68 -12.53 11.17 -1.38
CA LEU A 68 -13.73 11.96 -1.74
C LEU A 68 -13.55 13.48 -1.54
N GLY A 69 -12.33 13.97 -1.32
CA GLY A 69 -12.06 15.39 -1.07
C GLY A 69 -10.93 15.96 -1.91
#